data_AF-A0A926LI80-F1
#
_entry.id   AF-A0A926LI80-F1
#
_cell.length_a   1.000
_cell.length_b   1.000
_cell.length_c   1.000
_cell.angle_alpha   90.00
_cell.angle_beta   90.00
_cell.angle_gamma   90.00
#
_symmetry.space_group_name_H-M   'P 1'
#
loop_
_entity.id
_entity.type
_entity.pdbx_description
1 polymer ?
#
loop_
_entity_poly.entity_id
_entity_poly.type
_entity_poly.pdbx_seq_one_letter_code
_entity_poly.pdbx_strand_id
1 'polypeptide(L)'
;MTKKPTASTEARDLRALLEAVRDALTLDYGVPDHDERLKERAGLAQVVLRDGLDVPDRIGWNADWLRHKLTAEETEAAERAKNRCRRCHRPFDPADTRHDGQARHRETPWCRWCVDRCHESTDFAHACPVCDPPRGGEAK
;
A
#
# COMPACT_ATOMS: atom_id res chain seq x y z
N MET A 1 21.29 -5.45 -33.17
CA MET A 1 22.44 -5.96 -32.40
C MET A 1 22.48 -5.23 -31.06
N THR A 2 21.83 -5.76 -30.04
CA THR A 2 21.96 -5.24 -28.67
C THR A 2 23.36 -5.58 -28.18
N LYS A 3 24.15 -4.54 -27.92
CA LYS A 3 25.53 -4.66 -27.46
C LYS A 3 25.50 -5.34 -26.09
N LYS A 4 26.26 -6.43 -25.92
CA LYS A 4 26.34 -7.16 -24.65
C LYS A 4 26.72 -6.17 -23.52
N PRO A 5 26.06 -6.23 -22.35
CA PRO A 5 26.38 -5.35 -21.24
C PRO A 5 27.86 -5.45 -20.85
N THR A 6 28.45 -4.33 -20.42
CA THR A 6 29.78 -4.35 -19.81
C THR A 6 29.66 -4.76 -18.34
N ALA A 7 30.69 -5.34 -17.74
CA ALA A 7 30.66 -5.79 -16.33
C ALA A 7 30.24 -4.69 -15.32
N SER A 8 30.55 -3.42 -15.61
CA SER A 8 30.09 -2.27 -14.81
C SER A 8 28.58 -2.04 -14.91
N THR A 9 27.98 -2.32 -16.07
CA THR A 9 26.54 -2.31 -16.28
C THR A 9 25.87 -3.47 -15.57
N GLU A 10 26.40 -4.69 -15.68
CA GLU A 10 25.86 -5.85 -14.99
C GLU A 10 25.83 -5.65 -13.46
N ALA A 11 26.91 -5.12 -12.87
CA ALA A 11 26.96 -4.85 -11.42
C ALA A 11 25.95 -3.77 -10.98
N ARG A 12 25.74 -2.74 -11.80
CA ARG A 12 24.74 -1.69 -11.54
C ARG A 12 23.33 -2.25 -11.61
N ASP A 13 23.05 -3.03 -12.65
CA ASP A 13 21.73 -3.58 -12.90
C ASP A 13 21.37 -4.63 -11.83
N LEU A 14 22.36 -5.43 -11.39
CA LEU A 14 22.18 -6.34 -10.26
C LEU A 14 21.87 -5.60 -8.96
N ARG A 15 22.60 -4.50 -8.66
CA ARG A 15 22.29 -3.67 -7.48
C ARG A 15 20.88 -3.10 -7.57
N ALA A 16 20.48 -2.61 -8.75
CA ALA A 16 19.14 -2.09 -8.98
C ALA A 16 18.05 -3.17 -8.75
N LEU A 17 18.28 -4.40 -9.20
CA LEU A 17 17.37 -5.52 -8.95
C LEU A 17 17.28 -5.86 -7.47
N LEU A 18 18.40 -5.94 -6.76
CA LEU A 18 18.44 -6.24 -5.32
C LEU A 18 17.71 -5.17 -4.50
N GLU A 19 17.86 -3.89 -4.86
CA GLU A 19 17.11 -2.78 -4.25
C GLU A 19 15.60 -2.95 -4.49
N ALA A 20 15.18 -3.20 -5.73
CA ALA A 20 13.76 -3.40 -6.04
C ALA A 20 13.16 -4.62 -5.32
N VAL A 21 13.92 -5.72 -5.19
CA VAL A 21 13.51 -6.91 -4.42
C VAL A 21 13.41 -6.60 -2.93
N ARG A 22 14.38 -5.88 -2.36
CA ARG A 22 14.32 -5.43 -0.96
C ARG A 22 13.06 -4.60 -0.74
N ASP A 23 12.78 -3.65 -1.62
CA ASP A 23 11.60 -2.78 -1.51
C ASP A 23 10.29 -3.56 -1.66
N ALA A 24 10.24 -4.59 -2.50
CA ALA A 24 9.09 -5.51 -2.59
C ALA A 24 8.84 -6.28 -1.28
N LEU A 25 9.92 -6.67 -0.59
CA LEU A 25 9.87 -7.47 0.64
C LEU A 25 9.84 -6.61 1.92
N THR A 26 9.88 -5.29 1.78
CA THR A 26 9.85 -4.35 2.91
C THR A 26 8.55 -3.55 2.86
N LEU A 27 7.61 -3.94 3.71
CA LEU A 27 6.33 -3.26 3.87
C LEU A 27 6.11 -2.93 5.36
N ASP A 28 5.55 -1.77 5.66
CA ASP A 28 5.24 -1.38 7.04
C ASP A 28 4.10 -2.25 7.59
N TYR A 29 4.31 -2.85 8.76
CA TYR A 29 3.34 -3.76 9.41
C TYR A 29 1.99 -3.11 9.71
N GLY A 30 1.93 -1.78 9.86
CA GLY A 30 0.72 -1.03 10.16
C GLY A 30 -0.17 -0.73 8.95
N VAL A 31 0.27 -1.06 7.72
CA VAL A 31 -0.56 -0.79 6.54
C VAL A 31 -1.75 -1.76 6.44
N PRO A 32 -2.90 -1.29 5.92
CA PRO A 32 -4.02 -2.18 5.62
C PRO A 32 -3.60 -3.31 4.67
N ASP A 33 -4.22 -4.47 4.86
CA ASP A 33 -4.03 -5.66 4.02
C ASP A 33 -2.55 -6.12 3.94
N HIS A 34 -1.74 -5.83 4.98
CA HIS A 34 -0.29 -6.10 5.01
C HIS A 34 0.09 -7.48 4.47
N ASP A 35 -0.49 -8.55 5.01
CA ASP A 35 -0.10 -9.92 4.65
C ASP A 35 -0.43 -10.26 3.20
N GLU A 36 -1.57 -9.79 2.69
CA GLU A 36 -1.98 -9.99 1.30
C GLU A 36 -1.06 -9.21 0.35
N ARG A 37 -0.78 -7.94 0.67
CA ARG A 37 0.13 -7.08 -0.10
C ARG A 37 1.55 -7.65 -0.13
N LEU A 38 2.07 -8.08 1.03
CA LEU A 38 3.41 -8.67 1.12
C LEU A 38 3.49 -9.97 0.31
N LYS A 39 2.46 -10.81 0.36
CA LYS A 39 2.38 -12.04 -0.45
C LYS A 39 2.40 -11.74 -1.94
N GLU A 40 1.63 -10.76 -2.40
CA GLU A 40 1.61 -10.36 -3.81
C GLU A 40 2.98 -9.81 -4.26
N ARG A 41 3.56 -8.89 -3.49
CA ARG A 41 4.88 -8.30 -3.76
C ARG A 41 5.99 -9.36 -3.76
N ALA A 42 5.95 -10.32 -2.85
CA ALA A 42 6.89 -11.45 -2.82
C ALA A 42 6.76 -12.32 -4.07
N GLY A 43 5.54 -12.54 -4.57
CA GLY A 43 5.30 -13.23 -5.84
C GLY A 43 5.93 -12.52 -7.03
N LEU A 44 5.80 -11.19 -7.10
CA LEU A 44 6.44 -10.36 -8.15
C LEU A 44 7.97 -10.44 -8.08
N ALA A 45 8.53 -10.34 -6.86
CA ALA A 45 9.97 -10.47 -6.63
C ALA A 45 10.50 -11.84 -7.08
N GLN A 46 9.76 -12.92 -6.78
CA GLN A 46 10.14 -14.27 -7.21
C GLN A 46 10.17 -14.42 -8.73
N VAL A 47 9.21 -13.81 -9.45
CA VAL A 47 9.17 -13.82 -10.92
C VAL A 47 10.43 -13.16 -11.50
N VAL A 48 10.80 -11.97 -11.03
CA VAL A 48 11.96 -11.25 -11.58
C VAL A 48 13.29 -11.87 -11.19
N LEU A 49 13.38 -12.49 -10.01
CA LEU A 49 14.58 -13.22 -9.61
C LEU A 49 14.79 -14.44 -10.50
N ARG A 50 13.72 -15.20 -10.78
CA ARG A 50 13.79 -16.35 -11.68
C ARG A 50 14.19 -15.94 -13.10
N ASP A 51 13.50 -14.95 -13.69
CA ASP A 51 13.82 -14.48 -15.04
C ASP A 51 15.23 -13.88 -15.12
N GLY A 52 15.69 -13.14 -14.11
CA GLY A 52 17.04 -12.58 -14.06
C GLY A 52 18.16 -13.62 -13.92
N LEU A 53 17.89 -14.75 -13.27
CA LEU A 53 18.82 -15.89 -13.20
C LEU A 53 18.89 -16.65 -14.53
N ASP A 54 17.75 -16.79 -15.23
CA ASP A 54 17.66 -17.50 -16.51
C ASP A 54 18.18 -16.64 -17.68
N VAL A 55 17.96 -15.32 -17.64
CA VAL A 55 18.30 -14.38 -18.72
C VAL A 55 18.99 -13.11 -18.15
N PRO A 56 20.31 -13.15 -17.91
CA PRO A 56 21.03 -12.04 -17.24
C PRO A 56 20.94 -10.69 -17.96
N ASP A 57 20.80 -10.68 -19.29
CA ASP A 57 20.64 -9.45 -20.07
C ASP A 57 19.32 -8.68 -19.77
N ARG A 58 18.38 -9.30 -19.03
CA ARG A 58 17.12 -8.69 -18.62
C ARG A 58 17.14 -8.11 -17.21
N ILE A 59 18.23 -8.25 -16.45
CA ILE A 59 18.28 -7.82 -15.04
C ILE A 59 17.86 -6.35 -14.87
N GLY A 60 18.37 -5.44 -15.71
CA GLY A 60 17.99 -4.03 -15.66
C GLY A 60 16.50 -3.80 -15.94
N TRP A 61 15.96 -4.48 -16.97
CA TRP A 61 14.53 -4.42 -17.30
C TRP A 61 13.64 -4.99 -16.19
N ASN A 62 14.07 -6.09 -15.58
CA ASN A 62 13.39 -6.74 -14.45
C ASN A 62 13.31 -5.83 -13.22
N ALA A 63 14.39 -5.09 -12.93
CA ALA A 63 14.40 -4.11 -11.84
C ALA A 63 13.37 -3.00 -12.10
N ASP A 64 13.34 -2.43 -13.30
CA ASP A 64 12.42 -1.35 -13.67
C ASP A 64 10.96 -1.82 -13.71
N TRP A 65 10.73 -3.03 -14.23
CA TRP A 65 9.42 -3.65 -14.23
C TRP A 65 8.89 -3.88 -12.81
N LEU A 66 9.73 -4.40 -11.90
CA LEU A 66 9.33 -4.62 -10.51
C LEU A 66 8.97 -3.29 -9.83
N ARG A 67 9.79 -2.26 -9.99
CA ARG A 67 9.48 -0.91 -9.45
C ARG A 67 8.16 -0.38 -9.97
N HIS A 68 7.90 -0.51 -11.27
CA HIS A 68 6.64 -0.07 -11.86
C HIS A 68 5.44 -0.81 -11.24
N LYS A 69 5.55 -2.12 -11.01
CA LYS A 69 4.51 -2.91 -10.35
C LYS A 69 4.29 -2.49 -8.90
N LEU A 70 5.36 -2.25 -8.14
CA LEU A 70 5.25 -1.78 -6.75
C LEU A 70 4.58 -0.40 -6.68
N THR A 71 4.92 0.53 -7.57
CA THR A 71 4.27 1.84 -7.65
C THR A 71 2.78 1.74 -7.98
N ALA A 72 2.41 0.86 -8.92
CA ALA A 72 1.01 0.63 -9.28
C ALA A 72 0.22 0.07 -8.10
N GLU A 73 0.76 -0.95 -7.43
CA GLU A 73 0.16 -1.55 -6.24
C GLU A 73 0.00 -0.52 -5.10
N GLU A 74 1.02 0.30 -4.83
CA GLU A 74 0.94 1.35 -3.80
C GLU A 74 -0.14 2.40 -4.14
N THR A 75 -0.27 2.76 -5.42
CA THR A 75 -1.32 3.67 -5.88
C THR A 75 -2.70 3.07 -5.66
N GLU A 76 -2.90 1.81 -6.01
CA GLU A 76 -4.16 1.09 -5.80
C GLU A 76 -4.49 0.92 -4.30
N ALA A 77 -3.49 0.63 -3.47
CA ALA A 77 -3.64 0.56 -2.02
C ALA A 77 -4.05 1.91 -1.43
N ALA A 78 -3.44 3.02 -1.87
CA ALA A 78 -3.81 4.37 -1.45
C ALA A 78 -5.27 4.70 -1.82
N GLU A 79 -5.72 4.35 -3.03
CA GLU A 79 -7.11 4.54 -3.45
C GLU A 79 -8.10 3.67 -2.65
N ARG A 80 -7.74 2.41 -2.36
CA ARG A 80 -8.54 1.55 -1.46
C ARG A 80 -8.63 2.12 -0.05
N ALA A 81 -7.52 2.65 0.48
CA ALA A 81 -7.48 3.26 1.81
C ALA A 81 -8.35 4.52 1.88
N LYS A 82 -8.34 5.38 0.84
CA LYS A 82 -9.25 6.53 0.76
C LYS A 82 -10.71 6.09 0.81
N ASN A 83 -11.05 4.98 0.16
CA ASN A 83 -12.43 4.50 0.06
C ASN A 83 -12.86 3.57 1.21
N ARG A 84 -12.16 3.59 2.35
CA ARG A 84 -12.49 2.81 3.55
C ARG A 84 -12.50 3.69 4.80
N CYS A 85 -13.31 3.30 5.78
CA CYS A 85 -13.29 3.92 7.11
C CYS A 85 -11.96 3.63 7.81
N ARG A 86 -11.26 4.65 8.30
CA ARG A 86 -9.96 4.50 8.98
C ARG A 86 -10.05 3.76 10.33
N ARG A 87 -11.25 3.67 10.93
CA ARG A 87 -11.45 2.98 12.23
C ARG A 87 -11.80 1.50 12.06
N CYS A 88 -12.76 1.20 11.18
CA CYS A 88 -13.29 -0.16 11.03
C CYS A 88 -12.89 -0.83 9.71
N HIS A 89 -12.11 -0.14 8.87
CA HIS A 89 -11.64 -0.58 7.55
C HIS A 89 -12.72 -1.00 6.55
N ARG A 90 -14.01 -0.80 6.88
CA ARG A 90 -15.12 -1.09 5.96
C ARG A 90 -15.09 -0.12 4.77
N PRO A 91 -15.31 -0.61 3.54
CA PRO A 91 -15.51 0.25 2.38
C PRO A 91 -16.65 1.24 2.61
N PHE A 92 -16.50 2.45 2.09
CA PHE A 92 -17.63 3.37 1.98
C PHE A 92 -18.54 2.89 0.86
N ASP A 93 -19.81 2.76 1.18
CA ASP A 93 -20.85 2.53 0.17
C ASP A 93 -21.55 3.87 -0.11
N PRO A 94 -21.33 4.50 -1.28
CA PRO A 94 -21.96 5.77 -1.63
C PRO A 94 -23.46 5.62 -1.89
N ALA A 95 -23.96 4.40 -2.12
CA ALA A 95 -25.38 4.11 -2.28
C ALA A 95 -26.06 3.77 -0.94
N ASP A 96 -25.31 3.66 0.15
CA ASP A 96 -25.87 3.32 1.46
C ASP A 96 -26.63 4.51 2.04
N THR A 97 -27.95 4.45 1.91
CA THR A 97 -28.88 5.43 2.45
C THR A 97 -29.38 5.06 3.86
N ARG A 98 -28.97 3.89 4.38
CA ARG A 98 -29.44 3.40 5.67
C ARG A 98 -28.87 4.21 6.82
N HIS A 99 -29.61 4.21 7.92
CA HIS A 99 -29.19 4.85 9.16
C HIS A 99 -28.10 4.07 9.91
N ASP A 100 -27.91 2.78 9.61
CA ASP A 100 -26.87 1.92 10.20
C ASP A 100 -25.46 2.20 9.65
N GLY A 101 -25.35 2.97 8.56
CA GLY A 101 -24.28 3.94 8.32
C GLY A 101 -22.92 3.38 7.89
N GLN A 102 -22.85 2.75 6.72
CA GLN A 102 -21.57 2.52 6.01
C GLN A 102 -21.17 3.71 5.12
N ALA A 103 -22.08 4.65 4.90
CA ALA A 103 -21.78 5.91 4.22
C ALA A 103 -20.66 6.69 4.93
N ARG A 104 -19.86 7.40 4.13
CA ARG A 104 -18.83 8.32 4.64
C ARG A 104 -19.50 9.47 5.41
N HIS A 105 -19.00 9.76 6.60
CA HIS A 105 -19.45 10.94 7.35
C HIS A 105 -18.83 12.21 6.74
N ARG A 106 -19.59 12.90 5.89
CA ARG A 106 -19.13 14.10 5.14
C ARG A 106 -17.83 13.79 4.36
N GLU A 107 -16.84 14.66 4.44
CA GLU A 107 -15.51 14.47 3.81
C GLU A 107 -14.48 13.83 4.76
N THR A 108 -14.92 13.28 5.89
CA THR A 108 -14.01 12.69 6.88
C THR A 108 -13.57 11.27 6.49
N PRO A 109 -12.45 10.75 7.02
CA PRO A 109 -12.02 9.37 6.79
C PRO A 109 -12.81 8.35 7.62
N TRP A 110 -13.97 8.71 8.19
CA TRP A 110 -14.75 7.86 9.08
C TRP A 110 -16.14 7.56 8.49
N CYS A 111 -16.68 6.37 8.77
CA CYS A 111 -18.08 6.08 8.45
C CYS A 111 -19.01 6.67 9.51
N ARG A 112 -20.26 6.93 9.13
CA ARG A 112 -21.30 7.49 10.01
C ARG A 112 -21.42 6.70 11.32
N TRP A 113 -21.50 5.37 11.25
CA TRP A 113 -21.60 4.54 12.45
C TRP A 113 -20.44 4.71 13.43
N CYS A 114 -19.21 4.84 12.94
CA CYS A 114 -18.04 5.07 13.81
C CYS A 114 -18.06 6.44 14.49
N VAL A 115 -18.64 7.44 13.82
CA VAL A 115 -18.81 8.80 14.36
C VAL A 115 -19.91 8.82 15.40
N ASP A 116 -21.07 8.26 15.08
CA ASP A 116 -22.23 8.19 15.97
C ASP A 116 -21.84 7.46 17.27
N ARG A 117 -21.10 6.35 17.17
CA ARG A 117 -20.55 5.65 18.33
C ARG A 117 -19.51 6.45 19.13
N CYS A 118 -18.77 7.40 18.54
CA CYS A 118 -17.94 8.32 19.35
C CYS A 118 -18.84 9.25 20.18
N HIS A 119 -19.86 9.84 19.54
CA HIS A 119 -20.75 10.80 20.19
C HIS A 119 -21.62 10.18 21.29
N GLU A 120 -21.95 8.89 21.16
CA GLU A 120 -22.69 8.14 22.19
C GLU A 120 -21.82 7.67 23.37
N SER A 121 -20.49 7.79 23.27
CA SER A 121 -19.62 7.41 24.39
C SER A 121 -19.83 8.37 25.57
N THR A 122 -20.22 7.83 26.72
CA THR A 122 -20.43 8.59 27.97
C THR A 122 -19.17 8.68 28.83
N ASP A 123 -18.05 8.14 28.35
CA ASP A 123 -16.77 8.17 29.04
C ASP A 123 -16.19 9.60 28.98
N PHE A 124 -16.06 10.23 30.16
CA PHE A 124 -15.57 11.61 30.27
C PHE A 124 -14.14 11.84 29.73
N ALA A 125 -13.40 10.75 29.52
CA ALA A 125 -12.04 10.73 29.00
C ALA A 125 -11.90 9.81 27.77
N HIS A 126 -12.95 9.72 26.94
CA HIS A 126 -12.91 8.92 25.72
C HIS A 126 -11.85 9.44 24.73
N ALA A 127 -10.73 8.73 24.63
CA ALA A 127 -9.77 8.92 23.56
C ALA A 127 -10.14 8.01 22.39
N CYS A 128 -10.55 8.58 21.25
CA CYS A 128 -10.58 7.81 20.01
C CYS A 128 -10.10 8.59 18.80
N PRO A 129 -9.69 7.88 17.74
CA PRO A 129 -9.18 8.49 16.51
C PRO A 129 -10.17 9.43 15.81
N VAL A 130 -11.48 9.30 16.08
CA VAL A 130 -12.50 10.20 15.51
C VAL A 130 -12.46 11.57 16.18
N CYS A 131 -12.32 11.58 17.51
CA CYS A 131 -12.48 12.75 18.36
C CYS A 131 -11.12 13.44 18.66
N ASP A 132 -10.01 12.67 18.66
CA ASP A 132 -8.63 13.17 18.63
C ASP A 132 -7.83 12.38 17.57
N PRO A 133 -7.95 12.73 16.28
CA PRO A 133 -7.18 12.08 15.23
C PRO A 133 -5.69 12.32 15.50
N PRO A 134 -4.82 11.29 15.40
CA PRO A 134 -3.39 11.49 15.59
C PRO A 134 -2.91 12.62 14.65
N ARG A 135 -2.32 13.67 15.25
CA ARG A 135 -1.69 14.77 14.51
C ARG A 135 -0.45 14.22 13.81
N GLY A 136 -0.64 13.58 12.66
CA GLY A 136 0.44 12.88 11.98
C GLY A 136 0.08 12.55 10.54
N GLY A 137 0.50 13.45 9.64
CA GLY A 137 0.42 13.29 8.20
C GLY A 137 0.61 14.59 7.40
N GLU A 138 1.35 15.58 7.92
CA GLU A 138 1.90 16.62 7.05
C GLU A 138 2.98 15.97 6.19
N ALA A 139 2.65 15.74 4.92
CA ALA A 139 3.67 15.53 3.90
C ALA A 139 4.53 16.80 3.83
N LYS A 140 5.79 16.66 4.25
CA LYS A 140 6.90 17.51 3.79
C LYS A 140 7.77 16.68 2.87
#